data_AF-A0A832BQD2-F1
#
_entry.id   AF-A0A832BQD2-F1
#
_cell.length_a   1.000
_cell.length_b   1.000
_cell.length_c   1.000
_cell.angle_alpha   90.00
_cell.angle_beta   90.00
_cell.angle_gamma   90.00
#
_symmetry.space_group_name_H-M   'P 1'
#
loop_
_entity.id
_entity.type
_entity.pdbx_description
1 polymer ?
#
loop_
_entity_poly.entity_id
_entity_poly.type
_entity_poly.pdbx_seq_one_letter_code
_entity_poly.pdbx_strand_id
1 'polypeptide(L)'
;MLHHLPPLPGRIFLLLLAIQLSSCWSLVKKPIDDPLYNADVEREEAYVPIYDSTESRVVASHPPKAIEKAGKIYVLGNYLFQVEKLAGVHVIDYTDRTKPVKLGFIQSYGCSEVAAKGAYLIINNLDDLVTVDISNVNNVREVGRIPKAFLQYRVDGYTQFLPPPERGKYFICPDFTKGTVIGWKLEKKVKNAFCFN
;
A
#
# COMPACT_ATOMS: atom_id res chain seq x y z
N MET A 1 -13.57 58.32 -38.03
CA MET A 1 -13.55 58.91 -36.68
C MET A 1 -13.30 57.80 -35.68
N LEU A 2 -12.06 57.65 -35.24
CA LEU A 2 -11.67 56.74 -34.17
C LEU A 2 -11.79 57.50 -32.85
N HIS A 3 -12.73 57.10 -32.00
CA HIS A 3 -12.86 57.67 -30.66
C HIS A 3 -11.83 57.03 -29.73
N HIS A 4 -10.80 57.81 -29.39
CA HIS A 4 -9.88 57.49 -28.29
C HIS A 4 -10.64 57.60 -26.96
N LEU A 5 -10.73 56.49 -26.23
CA LEU A 5 -11.16 56.48 -24.83
C LEU A 5 -10.05 57.07 -23.94
N PRO A 6 -10.39 57.89 -22.94
CA PRO A 6 -9.39 58.48 -22.04
C PRO A 6 -8.79 57.44 -21.10
N PRO A 7 -7.53 57.61 -20.66
CA PRO A 7 -6.88 56.70 -19.73
C PRO A 7 -7.57 56.74 -18.36
N LEU A 8 -7.83 55.56 -17.80
CA LEU A 8 -8.41 55.41 -16.46
C LEU A 8 -7.46 56.02 -15.41
N PRO A 9 -7.97 56.81 -14.45
CA PRO A 9 -7.14 57.42 -13.41
C PRO A 9 -6.47 56.34 -12.55
N GLY A 10 -5.17 56.50 -12.26
CA GLY A 10 -4.32 55.47 -11.65
C GLY A 10 -4.82 54.86 -10.33
N ARG A 11 -5.72 55.54 -9.62
CA ARG A 11 -6.40 55.00 -8.43
C ARG A 11 -7.38 53.86 -8.75
N ILE A 12 -8.03 53.89 -9.91
CA ILE A 12 -8.97 52.84 -10.36
C ILE A 12 -8.19 51.60 -10.84
N PHE A 13 -7.02 51.78 -11.46
CA PHE A 13 -6.16 50.68 -11.88
C PHE A 13 -5.55 49.93 -10.68
N LEU A 14 -5.16 50.65 -9.62
CA LEU A 14 -4.68 50.05 -8.37
C LEU A 14 -5.77 49.29 -7.60
N LEU A 15 -7.03 49.77 -7.62
CA LEU A 15 -8.17 49.07 -7.04
C LEU A 15 -8.51 47.76 -7.78
N LEU A 16 -8.41 47.75 -9.12
CA LEU A 16 -8.65 46.55 -9.93
C LEU A 16 -7.54 45.50 -9.75
N LEU A 17 -6.29 45.91 -9.55
CA LEU A 17 -5.17 45.01 -9.26
C LEU A 17 -5.27 44.38 -7.86
N ALA A 18 -5.76 45.13 -6.87
CA ALA A 18 -6.00 44.63 -5.51
C ALA A 18 -7.13 43.59 -5.45
N ILE A 19 -8.18 43.75 -6.28
CA ILE A 19 -9.28 42.78 -6.36
C ILE A 19 -8.79 41.45 -6.99
N GLN A 20 -7.90 41.50 -7.98
CA GLN A 20 -7.32 40.31 -8.63
C GLN A 20 -6.33 39.53 -7.74
N LEU A 21 -5.74 40.17 -6.72
CA LEU A 21 -4.87 39.51 -5.74
C LEU A 21 -5.64 38.91 -4.55
N SER A 22 -6.91 39.29 -4.36
CA SER A 22 -7.76 38.77 -3.27
C SER A 22 -8.51 37.49 -3.65
N SER A 23 -8.61 37.16 -4.94
CA SER A 23 -9.37 35.99 -5.43
C SER A 23 -8.68 34.65 -5.23
N CYS A 24 -7.48 34.61 -4.63
CA CYS A 24 -6.77 33.35 -4.38
C CYS A 24 -6.55 33.02 -2.88
N TRP A 25 -7.25 33.69 -1.96
CA TRP A 25 -7.14 33.33 -0.52
C TRP A 25 -8.33 32.51 0.03
N SER A 26 -9.43 32.37 -0.71
CA SER A 26 -10.66 31.81 -0.11
C SER A 26 -10.95 30.33 -0.42
N LEU A 27 -10.04 29.60 -1.08
CA LEU A 27 -10.22 28.16 -1.37
C LEU A 27 -9.25 27.23 -0.65
N VAL A 28 -8.51 27.73 0.35
CA VAL A 28 -7.97 26.87 1.41
C VAL A 28 -8.81 27.09 2.66
N LYS A 29 -10.12 26.83 2.56
CA LYS A 29 -10.83 26.41 3.77
C LYS A 29 -10.21 25.07 4.14
N LYS A 30 -9.33 25.08 5.14
CA LYS A 30 -9.06 23.88 5.94
C LYS A 30 -10.41 23.23 6.24
N PRO A 31 -10.57 21.90 6.09
CA PRO A 31 -11.80 21.24 6.50
C PRO A 31 -11.81 21.19 8.03
N ILE A 32 -12.12 22.30 8.66
CA ILE A 32 -12.22 22.44 10.11
C ILE A 32 -13.42 23.34 10.31
N ASP A 33 -14.46 22.79 10.94
CA ASP A 33 -15.80 23.35 11.23
C ASP A 33 -16.95 22.62 10.50
N ASP A 34 -16.77 21.37 10.04
CA ASP A 34 -17.91 20.46 9.83
C ASP A 34 -18.34 19.87 11.19
N PRO A 35 -19.59 20.08 11.65
CA PRO A 35 -20.10 19.45 12.87
C PRO A 35 -19.99 17.92 12.89
N LEU A 36 -19.98 17.27 11.71
CA LEU A 36 -19.76 15.83 11.58
C LEU A 36 -18.31 15.41 11.83
N TYR A 37 -17.34 16.33 11.69
CA TYR A 37 -15.93 16.08 11.97
C TYR A 37 -15.61 16.15 13.47
N ASN A 38 -16.36 16.97 14.23
CA ASN A 38 -16.19 17.16 15.67
C ASN A 38 -17.15 16.32 16.53
N ALA A 39 -18.02 15.52 15.91
CA ALA A 39 -18.82 14.54 16.64
C ALA A 39 -17.94 13.32 16.94
N ASP A 40 -17.94 12.85 18.19
CA ASP A 40 -17.45 11.53 18.58
C ASP A 40 -18.34 10.46 17.91
N VAL A 41 -18.21 10.31 16.58
CA VAL A 41 -19.00 9.35 15.81
C VAL A 41 -18.45 7.97 16.12
N GLU A 42 -19.12 7.30 17.04
CA GLU A 42 -18.93 5.89 17.31
C GLU A 42 -19.72 5.07 16.29
N ARG A 43 -19.02 4.21 15.56
CA ARG A 43 -19.62 3.25 14.64
C ARG A 43 -19.79 1.93 15.37
N GLU A 44 -20.98 1.33 15.27
CA GLU A 44 -21.24 -0.01 15.81
C GLU A 44 -20.22 -1.03 15.31
N GLU A 45 -19.78 -0.88 14.06
CA GLU A 45 -18.74 -1.68 13.45
C GLU A 45 -17.96 -0.86 12.41
N ALA A 46 -16.64 -0.93 12.45
CA ALA A 46 -15.76 -0.32 11.45
C ALA A 46 -14.41 -1.06 11.36
N TYR A 47 -13.70 -0.89 10.24
CA TYR A 47 -12.35 -1.43 10.09
C TYR A 47 -11.29 -0.54 10.74
N VAL A 48 -10.36 -1.15 11.45
CA VAL A 48 -9.16 -0.54 12.04
C VAL A 48 -7.93 -1.00 11.26
N PRO A 49 -7.04 -0.09 10.83
CA PRO A 49 -5.84 -0.44 10.09
C PRO A 49 -4.86 -1.18 10.98
N ILE A 50 -4.24 -2.22 10.42
CA ILE A 50 -3.08 -2.92 10.99
C ILE A 50 -1.85 -2.35 10.31
N TYR A 51 -1.00 -1.68 11.07
CA TYR A 51 0.27 -1.13 10.59
C TYR A 51 1.38 -2.18 10.62
N ASP A 52 2.39 -1.98 9.77
CA ASP A 52 3.58 -2.80 9.78
C ASP A 52 4.33 -2.70 11.12
N SER A 53 4.99 -3.79 11.46
CA SER A 53 5.77 -3.97 12.67
C SER A 53 7.00 -4.82 12.38
N THR A 54 7.88 -4.97 13.37
CA THR A 54 9.05 -5.87 13.26
C THR A 54 8.65 -7.28 12.84
N GLU A 55 7.53 -7.80 13.35
CA GLU A 55 7.02 -9.13 13.00
C GLU A 55 6.63 -9.24 11.53
N SER A 56 5.99 -8.21 10.97
CA SER A 56 5.63 -8.19 9.55
C SER A 56 6.85 -8.08 8.61
N ARG A 57 8.01 -7.72 9.17
CA ARG A 57 9.28 -7.66 8.43
C ARG A 57 10.01 -9.00 8.39
N VAL A 58 9.56 -9.99 9.17
CA VAL A 58 10.14 -11.33 9.16
C VAL A 58 9.71 -12.09 7.91
N VAL A 59 10.70 -12.60 7.17
CA VAL A 59 10.47 -13.56 6.08
C VAL A 59 10.57 -14.97 6.65
N ALA A 60 9.55 -15.79 6.42
CA ALA A 60 9.44 -17.09 7.08
C ALA A 60 8.93 -18.21 6.16
N SER A 61 9.37 -19.44 6.43
CA SER A 61 8.84 -20.65 5.81
C SER A 61 7.53 -21.09 6.45
N HIS A 62 6.58 -21.51 5.62
CA HIS A 62 5.34 -22.15 6.03
C HIS A 62 5.07 -23.40 5.17
N PRO A 63 4.24 -24.34 5.66
CA PRO A 63 3.78 -25.46 4.87
C PRO A 63 3.09 -25.01 3.56
N PRO A 64 3.05 -25.89 2.54
CA PRO A 64 2.29 -25.63 1.32
C PRO A 64 0.85 -25.23 1.62
N LYS A 65 0.36 -24.20 0.92
CA LYS A 65 -1.04 -23.76 1.02
C LYS A 65 -1.67 -23.52 -0.35
N ALA A 66 -3.00 -23.37 -0.38
CA ALA A 66 -3.72 -23.00 -1.60
C ALA A 66 -3.24 -21.63 -2.11
N ILE A 67 -3.30 -21.42 -3.42
CA ILE A 67 -3.05 -20.10 -4.00
C ILE A 67 -4.41 -19.39 -4.04
N GLU A 68 -4.49 -18.19 -3.48
CA GLU A 68 -5.75 -17.44 -3.40
C GLU A 68 -5.78 -16.27 -4.39
N LYS A 69 -4.68 -15.53 -4.48
CA LYS A 69 -4.48 -14.31 -5.28
C LYS A 69 -3.15 -14.41 -6.04
N ALA A 70 -3.14 -15.26 -7.06
CA ALA A 70 -1.98 -15.46 -7.92
C ALA A 70 -1.44 -14.13 -8.49
N GLY A 71 -0.13 -13.95 -8.39
CA GLY A 71 0.66 -12.88 -9.00
C GLY A 71 1.55 -13.38 -10.13
N LYS A 72 2.75 -12.80 -10.25
CA LYS A 72 3.76 -13.20 -11.25
C LYS A 72 4.35 -14.58 -10.94
N ILE A 73 4.85 -15.23 -11.99
CA ILE A 73 5.57 -16.50 -11.92
C ILE A 73 7.02 -16.26 -12.35
N TYR A 74 7.95 -16.92 -11.68
CA TYR A 74 9.34 -17.03 -12.08
C TYR A 74 9.76 -18.50 -12.13
N VAL A 75 10.59 -18.87 -13.11
CA VAL A 75 11.06 -20.25 -13.30
C VAL A 75 12.58 -20.29 -13.16
N LEU A 76 13.09 -21.22 -12.34
CA LEU A 76 14.53 -21.48 -12.23
C LEU A 76 14.78 -22.98 -12.21
N GLY A 77 15.35 -23.51 -13.30
CA GLY A 77 15.52 -24.95 -13.47
C GLY A 77 14.17 -25.67 -13.40
N ASN A 78 14.04 -26.58 -12.44
CA ASN A 78 12.81 -27.34 -12.20
C ASN A 78 11.89 -26.70 -11.15
N TYR A 79 12.18 -25.49 -10.66
CA TYR A 79 11.35 -24.82 -9.66
C TYR A 79 10.52 -23.71 -10.29
N LEU A 80 9.28 -23.61 -9.85
CA LEU A 80 8.38 -22.48 -10.09
C LEU A 80 8.18 -21.70 -8.79
N PHE A 81 8.29 -20.38 -8.90
CA PHE A 81 8.03 -19.44 -7.84
C PHE A 81 6.82 -18.60 -8.23
N GLN A 82 5.68 -18.84 -7.57
CA GLN A 82 4.45 -18.12 -7.84
C GLN A 82 4.20 -17.13 -6.71
N VAL A 83 4.19 -15.83 -7.04
CA VAL A 83 3.83 -14.79 -6.08
C VAL A 83 2.38 -14.99 -5.64
N GLU A 84 2.14 -14.94 -4.34
CA GLU A 84 0.84 -14.72 -3.70
C GLU A 84 0.77 -13.23 -3.38
N LYS A 85 -0.12 -12.49 -4.07
CA LYS A 85 -0.13 -11.02 -4.00
C LYS A 85 -0.20 -10.57 -2.53
N LEU A 86 0.81 -9.81 -2.13
CA LEU A 86 0.99 -9.17 -0.82
C LEU A 86 1.28 -10.10 0.35
N ALA A 87 1.41 -11.41 0.11
CA ALA A 87 1.59 -12.37 1.18
C ALA A 87 2.92 -13.14 1.09
N GLY A 88 3.46 -13.36 -0.11
CA GLY A 88 4.72 -14.08 -0.27
C GLY A 88 4.85 -14.84 -1.58
N VAL A 89 5.57 -15.95 -1.55
CA VAL A 89 5.92 -16.76 -2.72
C VAL A 89 5.67 -18.24 -2.44
N HIS A 90 4.90 -18.89 -3.31
CA HIS A 90 4.77 -20.35 -3.35
C HIS A 90 5.97 -20.96 -4.06
N VAL A 91 6.59 -21.97 -3.45
CA VAL A 91 7.67 -22.75 -4.06
C VAL A 91 7.10 -24.07 -4.55
N ILE A 92 7.27 -24.35 -5.84
CA ILE A 92 6.65 -25.49 -6.52
C ILE A 92 7.75 -26.27 -7.26
N ASP A 93 7.84 -27.56 -6.98
CA ASP A 93 8.59 -28.50 -7.81
C ASP A 93 7.81 -28.76 -9.10
N TYR A 94 8.49 -28.51 -10.22
CA TYR A 94 8.00 -28.66 -11.58
C TYR A 94 8.85 -29.67 -12.38
N THR A 95 9.53 -30.59 -11.69
CA THR A 95 10.32 -31.67 -12.31
C THR A 95 9.44 -32.59 -13.15
N ASP A 96 8.32 -33.08 -12.59
CA ASP A 96 7.26 -33.75 -13.34
C ASP A 96 6.23 -32.71 -13.80
N ARG A 97 6.28 -32.35 -15.08
CA ARG A 97 5.39 -31.34 -15.67
C ARG A 97 3.92 -31.74 -15.67
N THR A 98 3.64 -33.04 -15.57
CA THR A 98 2.26 -33.55 -15.50
C THR A 98 1.73 -33.57 -14.07
N LYS A 99 2.63 -33.49 -13.08
CA LYS A 99 2.28 -33.53 -11.66
C LYS A 99 3.16 -32.59 -10.80
N PRO A 100 3.00 -31.26 -10.93
CA PRO A 100 3.71 -30.30 -10.10
C PRO A 100 3.37 -30.48 -8.61
N VAL A 101 4.34 -30.24 -7.72
CA VAL A 101 4.18 -30.42 -6.27
C VAL A 101 4.54 -29.14 -5.53
N LYS A 102 3.62 -28.62 -4.70
CA LYS A 102 3.93 -27.49 -3.82
C LYS A 102 4.84 -27.96 -2.68
N LEU A 103 6.01 -27.33 -2.57
CA LEU A 103 7.01 -27.67 -1.54
C LEU A 103 6.86 -26.83 -0.27
N GLY A 104 6.42 -25.58 -0.41
CA GLY A 104 6.21 -24.70 0.73
C GLY A 104 5.77 -23.30 0.31
N PHE A 105 5.61 -22.45 1.31
CA PHE A 105 5.27 -21.05 1.14
C PHE A 105 6.25 -20.17 1.92
N ILE A 106 6.87 -19.22 1.22
CA ILE A 106 7.77 -18.24 1.82
C ILE A 106 6.94 -16.98 2.05
N GLN A 107 6.57 -16.71 3.30
CA GLN A 107 5.83 -15.53 3.68
C GLN A 107 6.72 -14.29 3.58
N SER A 108 6.22 -13.26 2.90
CA SER A 108 6.78 -11.92 2.90
C SER A 108 5.65 -10.92 2.67
N TYR A 109 5.35 -10.11 3.68
CA TYR A 109 4.29 -9.10 3.57
C TYR A 109 4.60 -8.11 2.45
N GLY A 110 3.58 -7.74 1.69
CA GLY A 110 3.72 -6.81 0.57
C GLY A 110 4.38 -7.40 -0.67
N CYS A 111 4.76 -8.67 -0.67
CA CYS A 111 5.43 -9.31 -1.82
C CYS A 111 4.58 -9.19 -3.09
N SER A 112 5.15 -8.57 -4.12
CA SER A 112 4.54 -8.40 -5.44
C SER A 112 5.47 -8.84 -6.57
N GLU A 113 6.77 -8.93 -6.30
CA GLU A 113 7.81 -9.29 -7.24
C GLU A 113 8.69 -10.42 -6.69
N VAL A 114 9.25 -11.20 -7.61
CA VAL A 114 10.23 -12.24 -7.29
C VAL A 114 11.27 -12.33 -8.41
N ALA A 115 12.53 -12.43 -8.03
CA ALA A 115 13.61 -12.90 -8.87
C ALA A 115 14.32 -14.06 -8.18
N ALA A 116 14.93 -14.95 -8.96
CA ALA A 116 15.68 -16.08 -8.40
C ALA A 116 17.03 -16.25 -9.10
N LYS A 117 18.06 -16.57 -8.31
CA LYS A 117 19.41 -16.87 -8.79
C LYS A 117 20.06 -17.94 -7.90
N GLY A 118 20.37 -19.09 -8.49
CA GLY A 118 20.88 -20.23 -7.72
C GLY A 118 19.91 -20.64 -6.61
N ALA A 119 20.38 -20.71 -5.38
CA ALA A 119 19.56 -21.01 -4.21
C ALA A 119 18.98 -19.77 -3.51
N TYR A 120 18.93 -18.61 -4.19
CA TYR A 120 18.45 -17.36 -3.60
C TYR A 120 17.20 -16.85 -4.30
N LEU A 121 16.22 -16.43 -3.50
CA LEU A 121 15.16 -15.54 -3.93
C LEU A 121 15.49 -14.10 -3.54
N ILE A 122 15.15 -13.17 -4.42
CA ILE A 122 15.18 -11.74 -4.19
C ILE A 122 13.74 -11.27 -4.31
N ILE A 123 13.17 -10.86 -3.18
CA ILE A 123 11.75 -10.51 -3.05
C ILE A 123 11.64 -9.17 -2.34
N ASN A 124 10.52 -8.48 -2.53
CA ASN A 124 10.22 -7.34 -1.69
C ASN A 124 9.53 -7.80 -0.39
N ASN A 125 9.81 -7.08 0.69
CA ASN A 125 9.09 -7.18 1.95
C ASN A 125 8.67 -5.76 2.31
N LEU A 126 7.41 -5.45 2.00
CA LEU A 126 6.88 -4.08 1.96
C LEU A 126 7.81 -3.21 1.09
N ASP A 127 8.36 -2.13 1.65
CA ASP A 127 9.28 -1.20 0.99
C ASP A 127 10.76 -1.63 0.98
N ASP A 128 11.08 -2.81 1.55
CA ASP A 128 12.43 -3.36 1.55
C ASP A 128 12.66 -4.34 0.39
N LEU A 129 13.93 -4.51 0.00
CA LEU A 129 14.38 -5.61 -0.84
C LEU A 129 15.11 -6.64 0.03
N VAL A 130 14.70 -7.90 -0.03
CA VAL A 130 15.22 -8.98 0.81
C VAL A 130 15.74 -10.12 -0.06
N THR A 131 16.95 -10.58 0.25
CA THR A 131 17.55 -11.78 -0.33
C THR A 131 17.43 -12.93 0.66
N VAL A 132 16.85 -14.02 0.19
CA VAL A 132 16.47 -15.19 0.98
C VAL A 132 17.14 -16.43 0.41
N ASP A 133 17.92 -17.12 1.22
CA ASP A 133 18.44 -18.46 0.92
C ASP A 133 17.31 -19.49 1.05
N ILE A 134 17.04 -20.19 -0.04
CA ILE A 134 15.99 -21.20 -0.18
C ILE A 134 16.55 -22.62 -0.37
N SER A 135 17.83 -22.85 -0.02
CA SER A 135 18.45 -24.18 -0.06
C SER A 135 17.67 -25.22 0.75
N ASN A 136 16.93 -24.78 1.79
CA ASN A 136 15.91 -25.56 2.48
C ASN A 136 14.62 -24.75 2.56
N VAL A 137 13.62 -25.10 1.74
CA VAL A 137 12.32 -24.40 1.66
C VAL A 137 11.56 -24.43 2.99
N ASN A 138 11.78 -25.45 3.83
CA ASN A 138 11.13 -25.56 5.14
C ASN A 138 11.81 -24.71 6.22
N ASN A 139 12.99 -24.15 5.93
CA ASN A 139 13.74 -23.29 6.84
C ASN A 139 14.59 -22.28 6.04
N VAL A 140 13.90 -21.32 5.41
CA VAL A 140 14.57 -20.26 4.66
C VAL A 140 15.33 -19.32 5.58
N ARG A 141 16.37 -18.68 5.05
CA ARG A 141 17.20 -17.74 5.80
C ARG A 141 17.32 -16.43 5.05
N GLU A 142 16.97 -15.33 5.70
CA GLU A 142 17.36 -14.01 5.22
C GLU A 142 18.89 -13.88 5.26
N VAL A 143 19.49 -13.55 4.11
CA VAL A 143 20.94 -13.38 3.95
C VAL A 143 21.34 -11.96 3.58
N GLY A 144 20.35 -11.10 3.30
CA GLY A 144 20.59 -9.68 3.05
C GLY A 144 19.29 -8.90 2.94
N ARG A 145 19.35 -7.63 3.33
CA ARG A 145 18.23 -6.68 3.25
C ARG A 145 18.73 -5.31 2.87
N ILE A 146 18.02 -4.67 1.95
CA ILE A 146 18.17 -3.25 1.65
C ILE A 146 16.89 -2.55 2.13
N PRO A 147 16.95 -1.85 3.28
CA PRO A 147 15.81 -1.14 3.81
C PRO A 147 15.37 -0.02 2.87
N LYS A 148 14.06 0.19 2.73
CA LYS A 148 13.49 1.29 1.91
C LYS A 148 14.02 1.32 0.48
N ALA A 149 14.32 0.16 -0.09
CA ALA A 149 14.73 0.03 -1.50
C ALA A 149 13.66 0.58 -2.46
N PHE A 150 12.40 0.59 -2.03
CA PHE A 150 11.25 1.07 -2.79
C PHE A 150 10.64 2.32 -2.14
N LEU A 151 11.26 3.49 -2.33
CA LEU A 151 10.83 4.77 -1.75
C LEU A 151 9.40 5.20 -2.11
N GLN A 152 8.84 4.65 -3.19
CA GLN A 152 7.45 4.85 -3.60
C GLN A 152 6.66 3.54 -3.57
N TYR A 153 6.87 2.71 -2.55
CA TYR A 153 6.12 1.46 -2.39
C TYR A 153 4.62 1.75 -2.43
N ARG A 154 3.95 1.15 -3.42
CA ARG A 154 2.50 1.19 -3.61
C ARG A 154 2.02 -0.24 -3.59
N VAL A 155 1.00 -0.51 -2.78
CA VAL A 155 0.56 -1.87 -2.51
C VAL A 155 -0.01 -2.54 -3.77
N ASP A 156 -0.63 -1.79 -4.67
CA ASP A 156 -1.17 -2.28 -5.95
C ASP A 156 -0.69 -1.48 -7.17
N GLY A 157 0.39 -0.70 -7.00
CA GLY A 157 0.88 0.25 -8.01
C GLY A 157 0.14 1.60 -8.03
N TYR A 158 -1.00 1.72 -7.34
CA TYR A 158 -1.84 2.94 -7.35
C TYR A 158 -2.10 3.50 -5.96
N THR A 159 -2.06 2.69 -4.91
CA THR A 159 -2.47 3.09 -3.56
C THR A 159 -1.37 2.83 -2.54
N GLN A 160 -1.32 3.64 -1.48
CA GLN A 160 -0.39 3.44 -0.35
C GLN A 160 -0.86 2.32 0.60
N PHE A 161 -2.07 1.82 0.43
CA PHE A 161 -2.68 0.75 1.21
C PHE A 161 -3.80 0.08 0.40
N LEU A 162 -4.06 -1.21 0.61
CA LEU A 162 -5.30 -1.81 0.10
C LEU A 162 -6.49 -1.34 0.94
N PRO A 163 -7.63 -0.97 0.34
CA PRO A 163 -8.83 -0.69 1.13
C PRO A 163 -9.31 -1.93 1.92
N PRO A 164 -10.19 -1.75 2.92
CA PRO A 164 -10.81 -2.86 3.63
C PRO A 164 -11.49 -3.85 2.66
N PRO A 165 -11.61 -5.13 3.03
CA PRO A 165 -12.11 -6.15 2.10
C PRO A 165 -13.61 -6.02 1.80
N GLU A 166 -14.42 -5.52 2.74
CA GLU A 166 -15.85 -5.31 2.54
C GLU A 166 -16.16 -3.86 2.14
N ARG A 167 -16.88 -3.70 1.03
CA ARG A 167 -17.43 -2.40 0.60
C ARG A 167 -18.60 -1.98 1.47
N GLY A 168 -18.91 -0.69 1.48
CA GLY A 168 -20.03 -0.11 2.22
C GLY A 168 -19.79 -0.01 3.72
N LYS A 169 -18.53 -0.14 4.16
CA LYS A 169 -18.13 -0.14 5.58
C LYS A 169 -17.27 1.09 5.88
N TYR A 170 -17.47 1.65 7.07
CA TYR A 170 -16.60 2.69 7.59
C TYR A 170 -15.28 2.09 8.08
N PHE A 171 -14.23 2.91 8.07
CA PHE A 171 -12.92 2.56 8.58
C PHE A 171 -12.20 3.78 9.16
N ILE A 172 -11.24 3.53 10.06
CA ILE A 172 -10.32 4.57 10.54
C ILE A 172 -9.43 4.98 9.37
N CYS A 173 -9.47 6.25 9.02
CA CYS A 173 -8.59 6.80 7.99
C CYS A 173 -7.12 6.49 8.33
N PRO A 174 -6.34 5.90 7.41
CA PRO A 174 -4.93 5.58 7.65
C PRO A 174 -4.12 6.80 8.09
N ASP A 175 -3.32 6.59 9.12
CA ASP A 175 -2.31 7.51 9.62
C ASP A 175 -0.93 6.97 9.22
N PHE A 176 -0.42 7.45 8.10
CA PHE A 176 0.85 6.97 7.55
C PHE A 176 2.07 7.35 8.39
N THR A 177 1.91 8.15 9.45
CA THR A 177 2.99 8.36 10.43
C THR A 177 3.22 7.12 11.31
N LYS A 178 2.24 6.21 11.38
CA LYS A 178 2.32 4.95 12.13
C LYS A 178 2.91 3.79 11.34
N GLY A 179 3.16 3.97 10.05
CA GLY A 179 3.71 2.95 9.16
C GLY A 179 2.80 2.64 7.96
N THR A 180 3.17 1.58 7.24
CA THR A 180 2.40 1.06 6.10
C THR A 180 1.25 0.22 6.61
N VAL A 181 0.04 0.40 6.06
CA VAL A 181 -1.09 -0.46 6.39
C VAL A 181 -0.94 -1.80 5.67
N ILE A 182 -0.83 -2.87 6.44
CA ILE A 182 -0.64 -4.25 5.95
C ILE A 182 -1.92 -5.09 6.03
N GLY A 183 -2.97 -4.56 6.65
CA GLY A 183 -4.24 -5.24 6.78
C GLY A 183 -5.28 -4.41 7.52
N TRP A 184 -6.44 -5.03 7.71
CA TRP A 184 -7.57 -4.42 8.38
C TRP A 184 -8.20 -5.42 9.34
N LYS A 185 -8.63 -4.93 10.49
CA LYS A 185 -9.38 -5.70 11.47
C LYS A 185 -10.75 -5.07 11.66
N LEU A 186 -11.80 -5.88 11.53
CA LEU A 186 -13.15 -5.43 11.83
C LEU A 186 -13.33 -5.37 13.35
N GLU A 187 -13.70 -4.20 13.87
CA GLU A 187 -13.92 -3.98 15.29
C GLU A 187 -15.28 -3.33 15.54
N LYS A 188 -15.75 -3.45 16.79
CA LYS A 188 -17.04 -2.88 17.23
C LYS A 188 -16.83 -1.60 18.02
N LYS A 189 -17.84 -0.73 18.03
CA LYS A 189 -17.83 0.54 18.80
C LYS A 189 -16.59 1.38 18.53
N VAL A 190 -16.30 1.58 17.26
CA VAL A 190 -15.09 2.26 16.78
C VAL A 190 -15.36 3.75 16.67
N LYS A 191 -14.61 4.56 17.40
CA LYS A 191 -14.66 6.04 17.33
C LYS A 191 -13.80 6.56 16.19
N ASN A 192 -14.17 7.69 15.61
CA ASN A 192 -13.40 8.40 14.58
C ASN A 192 -13.22 7.63 13.25
N ALA A 193 -14.11 6.69 12.95
CA ALA A 193 -14.16 5.99 11.66
C ALA A 193 -14.93 6.83 10.63
N PHE A 194 -14.22 7.79 10.04
CA PHE A 194 -14.77 8.75 9.07
C PHE A 194 -14.59 8.30 7.62
N CYS A 195 -13.62 7.45 7.32
CA CYS A 195 -13.38 6.97 5.96
C CYS A 195 -14.39 5.87 5.60
N PHE A 196 -14.72 5.76 4.31
CA PHE A 196 -15.75 4.85 3.81
C PHE A 196 -15.25 4.13 2.55
N ASN A 197 -15.46 2.82 2.50
CA ASN A 197 -15.00 1.94 1.43
C ASN A 197 -16.09 1.64 0.39
#